data_AF-A0A814YLT1-F1
#
_entry.id   AF-A0A814YLT1-F1
#
_cell.length_a   1.000
_cell.length_b   1.000
_cell.length_c   1.000
_cell.angle_alpha   90.00
_cell.angle_beta   90.00
_cell.angle_gamma   90.00
#
_symmetry.space_group_name_H-M   'P 1'
#
loop_
_entity.id
_entity.type
_entity.pdbx_description
1 polymer ?
#
loop_
_entity_poly.entity_id
_entity_poly.type
_entity_poly.pdbx_seq_one_letter_code
_entity_poly.pdbx_strand_id
1 'polypeptide(L)'
;MAITSPLFDINQLNIEQQKKFDTVYNELKSKHISYLQYKLNLPLQHKFDREQEENEWRYELHRFLRARKWNVAHTIKCLREMIQWRIDNNVDSILEDAPTLSRMDLLRKVLPGAPHGYTKAHRPLYIKKSGLIRVMKHWFDPVTKAKIVVIKKGSGTSTLLLQHIDSDQLPHEYGGSCNSCSTAPNCIPVYDWGKDTADDEQEE
;
A
#
# COMPACT_ATOMS: atom_id res chain seq x y z
N MET A 1 17.25 -0.98 -19.49
CA MET A 1 18.22 -0.78 -18.40
C MET A 1 17.45 -0.31 -17.19
N ALA A 2 17.26 -1.17 -16.18
CA ALA A 2 16.63 -0.73 -14.93
C ALA A 2 17.67 0.06 -14.15
N ILE A 3 17.37 1.32 -13.84
CA ILE A 3 18.17 2.13 -12.94
C ILE A 3 17.98 1.54 -11.54
N THR A 4 18.96 0.78 -11.05
CA THR A 4 18.97 0.16 -9.72
C THR A 4 19.34 1.17 -8.64
N SER A 5 18.74 2.36 -8.68
CA SER A 5 18.92 3.31 -7.59
C SER A 5 18.33 2.74 -6.30
N PRO A 6 19.05 2.78 -5.18
CA PRO A 6 18.55 2.25 -3.92
C PRO A 6 17.31 3.03 -3.49
N LEU A 7 16.28 2.31 -3.02
CA LEU A 7 15.04 2.91 -2.51
C LEU A 7 15.28 3.87 -1.34
N PHE A 8 16.41 3.70 -0.67
CA PHE A 8 16.85 4.56 0.41
C PHE A 8 18.38 4.57 0.50
N ASP A 9 18.94 5.77 0.55
CA ASP A 9 20.35 6.00 0.78
C ASP A 9 20.56 6.52 2.21
N ILE A 10 21.32 5.76 3.00
CA ILE A 10 21.65 6.07 4.40
C ILE A 10 22.42 7.39 4.53
N ASN A 11 23.16 7.80 3.50
CA ASN A 11 23.97 9.02 3.52
C ASN A 11 23.10 10.29 3.52
N GLN A 12 21.82 10.17 3.21
CA GLN A 12 20.85 11.28 3.30
C GLN A 12 20.46 11.59 4.76
N LEU A 13 20.79 10.71 5.71
CA LEU A 13 20.51 10.90 7.14
C LEU A 13 21.61 11.72 7.82
N ASN A 14 21.26 12.36 8.93
CA ASN A 14 22.28 12.97 9.79
C ASN A 14 23.06 11.91 10.59
N ILE A 15 24.22 12.29 11.14
CA ILE A 15 25.14 11.37 11.83
C ILE A 15 24.46 10.58 12.97
N GLU A 16 23.56 11.22 13.72
CA GLU A 16 22.85 10.55 14.82
C GLU A 16 21.87 9.49 14.31
N GLN A 17 21.14 9.82 13.24
CA GLN A 17 20.20 8.93 12.58
C GLN A 17 20.91 7.74 11.92
N GLN A 18 22.06 7.95 11.28
CA GLN A 18 22.89 6.87 10.74
C GLN A 18 23.31 5.90 11.85
N LYS A 19 23.85 6.40 12.97
CA LYS A 19 24.22 5.55 14.13
C LYS A 19 23.06 4.70 14.65
N LYS A 20 21.87 5.30 14.75
CA LYS A 20 20.65 4.58 15.17
C LYS A 20 20.22 3.54 14.14
N PHE A 21 20.33 3.87 12.86
CA PHE A 21 20.07 2.93 11.77
C PHE A 21 21.00 1.72 11.86
N ASP A 22 22.31 1.95 11.97
CA ASP A 22 23.31 0.88 12.05
C ASP A 22 23.10 0.00 13.27
N THR A 23 22.70 0.59 14.40
CA THR A 23 22.38 -0.17 15.62
C THR A 23 21.23 -1.15 15.36
N VAL A 24 20.13 -0.69 14.77
CA VAL A 24 18.98 -1.54 14.44
C VAL A 24 19.34 -2.58 13.38
N TYR A 25 20.07 -2.17 12.34
CA TYR A 25 20.50 -3.04 11.25
C TYR A 25 21.33 -4.21 11.79
N ASN A 26 22.35 -3.92 12.61
CA ASN A 26 23.24 -4.93 13.16
C ASN A 26 22.51 -5.86 14.15
N GLU A 27 21.66 -5.31 15.02
CA GLU A 27 20.88 -6.09 15.99
C GLU A 27 19.92 -7.08 15.32
N LEU A 28 19.37 -6.73 14.15
CA LEU A 28 18.41 -7.55 13.43
C LEU A 28 19.02 -8.37 12.29
N LYS A 29 20.32 -8.22 12.02
CA LYS A 29 20.99 -8.85 10.87
C LYS A 29 20.81 -10.37 10.86
N SER A 30 21.04 -11.04 11.99
CA SER A 30 20.89 -12.51 12.08
C SER A 30 19.45 -12.95 11.82
N LYS A 31 18.47 -12.30 12.46
CA LYS A 31 17.04 -12.60 12.29
C LYS A 31 16.59 -12.35 10.85
N HIS A 32 17.09 -11.29 10.22
CA HIS A 32 16.80 -10.98 8.83
C HIS A 32 17.39 -12.03 7.88
N ILE A 33 18.64 -12.49 8.11
CA ILE A 33 19.24 -13.58 7.33
C ILE A 33 18.38 -14.84 7.39
N SER A 34 17.92 -15.25 8.59
CA SER A 34 17.04 -16.41 8.73
C SER A 34 15.69 -16.21 8.03
N TYR A 35 15.13 -15.00 8.08
CA TYR A 35 13.89 -14.68 7.38
C TYR A 35 14.06 -14.69 5.85
N LEU A 36 15.16 -14.15 5.33
CA LEU A 36 15.48 -14.22 3.90
C LEU A 36 15.65 -15.66 3.43
N GLN A 37 16.30 -16.52 4.23
CA GLN A 37 16.40 -17.95 3.91
C GLN A 37 15.02 -18.61 3.82
N TYR A 38 14.12 -18.32 4.76
CA TYR A 38 12.72 -18.76 4.69
C TYR A 38 12.05 -18.28 3.40
N LYS A 39 12.13 -16.98 3.10
CA LYS A 39 11.48 -16.37 1.93
C LYS A 39 12.00 -16.93 0.61
N LEU A 40 13.31 -17.14 0.50
CA LEU A 40 13.94 -17.71 -0.70
C LEU A 40 13.52 -19.16 -0.96
N ASN A 41 13.15 -19.91 0.09
CA ASN A 41 12.65 -21.28 -0.02
C ASN A 41 11.17 -21.37 -0.44
N LEU A 42 10.42 -20.26 -0.39
CA LEU A 42 9.04 -20.24 -0.84
C LEU A 42 8.96 -20.39 -2.37
N PRO A 43 7.93 -21.05 -2.92
CA PRO A 43 7.77 -21.27 -4.36
C PRO A 43 7.21 -20.03 -5.09
N LEU A 44 7.78 -18.85 -4.82
CA LEU A 44 7.27 -17.58 -5.35
C LEU A 44 7.53 -17.41 -6.84
N GLN A 45 6.54 -16.90 -7.58
CA GLN A 45 6.61 -16.60 -9.02
C GLN A 45 7.66 -15.53 -9.33
N HIS A 46 7.78 -14.52 -8.47
CA HIS A 46 8.78 -13.47 -8.58
C HIS A 46 9.62 -13.41 -7.31
N LYS A 47 10.93 -13.56 -7.46
CA LYS A 47 11.90 -13.45 -6.38
C LYS A 47 12.85 -12.29 -6.68
N PHE A 48 13.09 -11.48 -5.66
CA PHE A 48 14.14 -10.47 -5.72
C PHE A 48 15.51 -11.13 -5.59
N ASP A 49 16.49 -10.55 -6.26
CA ASP A 49 17.88 -10.92 -6.04
C ASP A 49 18.37 -10.42 -4.66
N ARG A 50 19.57 -10.83 -4.28
CA ARG A 50 20.13 -10.47 -2.96
C ARG A 50 20.29 -8.97 -2.75
N GLU A 51 20.62 -8.22 -3.81
CA GLU A 51 20.82 -6.77 -3.71
C GLU A 51 19.47 -6.04 -3.55
N GLN A 52 18.46 -6.48 -4.30
CA GLN A 52 17.10 -6.00 -4.19
C GLN A 52 16.51 -6.27 -2.80
N GLU A 53 16.67 -7.49 -2.25
CA GLU A 53 16.22 -7.81 -0.88
C GLU A 53 16.92 -6.94 0.18
N GLU A 54 18.23 -6.72 0.05
CA GLU A 54 18.98 -5.84 0.95
C GLU A 54 18.51 -4.38 0.86
N ASN A 55 18.21 -3.90 -0.36
CA ASN A 55 17.68 -2.55 -0.57
C ASN A 55 16.28 -2.37 0.05
N GLU A 56 15.40 -3.36 -0.12
CA GLU A 56 14.08 -3.38 0.51
C GLU A 56 14.18 -3.42 2.04
N TRP A 57 15.11 -4.23 2.57
CA TRP A 57 15.34 -4.32 4.00
C TRP A 57 15.80 -2.99 4.60
N ARG A 58 16.79 -2.34 3.97
CA ARG A 58 17.27 -1.02 4.39
C ARG A 58 16.15 0.01 4.38
N TYR A 59 15.32 -0.02 3.33
CA TYR A 59 14.19 0.88 3.24
C TYR A 59 13.14 0.62 4.33
N GLU A 60 12.86 -0.66 4.63
CA GLU A 60 11.95 -1.05 5.70
C GLU A 60 12.44 -0.58 7.08
N LEU A 61 13.70 -0.82 7.42
CA LEU A 61 14.31 -0.31 8.64
C LEU A 61 14.12 1.20 8.80
N HIS A 62 14.39 1.96 7.73
CA HIS A 62 14.21 3.40 7.73
C HIS A 62 12.73 3.81 7.95
N ARG A 63 11.76 3.10 7.36
CA ARG A 63 10.32 3.35 7.61
C ARG A 63 9.97 3.17 9.09
N PHE A 64 10.43 2.09 9.71
CA PHE A 64 10.15 1.81 11.13
C PHE A 64 10.85 2.80 12.08
N LEU A 65 12.08 3.20 11.78
CA LEU A 65 12.80 4.24 12.53
C LEU A 65 12.04 5.57 12.50
N ARG A 66 11.62 6.04 11.32
CA ARG A 66 10.83 7.28 11.20
C ARG A 66 9.51 7.18 11.97
N ALA A 67 8.80 6.05 11.85
CA ALA A 67 7.51 5.84 12.52
C ALA A 67 7.62 5.76 14.05
N ARG A 68 8.82 5.53 14.61
CA ARG A 68 9.08 5.50 16.06
C ARG A 68 9.91 6.69 16.54
N LYS A 69 9.96 7.77 15.74
CA LYS A 69 10.74 8.98 16.06
C LYS A 69 12.20 8.65 16.41
N TRP A 70 12.77 7.69 15.69
CA TRP A 70 14.14 7.19 15.89
C TRP A 70 14.40 6.57 17.27
N ASN A 71 13.37 6.02 17.93
CA ASN A 71 13.55 5.22 19.14
C ASN A 71 13.99 3.78 18.78
N VAL A 72 15.27 3.47 19.02
CA VAL A 72 15.91 2.20 18.65
C VAL A 72 15.22 0.99 19.27
N ALA A 73 14.98 1.01 20.59
CA ALA A 73 14.41 -0.14 21.30
C ALA A 73 12.99 -0.48 20.81
N HIS A 74 12.13 0.53 20.64
CA HIS A 74 10.78 0.33 20.10
C HIS A 74 10.80 -0.11 18.64
N THR A 75 11.72 0.42 17.84
CA THR A 75 11.89 0.00 16.44
C THR A 75 12.27 -1.47 16.34
N ILE A 76 13.27 -1.94 17.12
CA ILE A 76 13.68 -3.34 17.16
C ILE A 76 12.50 -4.25 17.55
N LYS A 77 11.76 -3.87 18.60
CA LYS A 77 10.57 -4.62 19.03
C LYS A 77 9.55 -4.76 17.91
N CYS A 78 9.13 -3.64 17.29
CA CYS A 78 8.13 -3.66 16.24
C CYS A 78 8.58 -4.41 14.98
N LEU A 79 9.86 -4.34 14.61
CA LEU A 79 10.39 -5.11 13.47
C LEU A 79 10.41 -6.61 13.78
N ARG A 80 10.79 -7.01 15.00
CA ARG A 80 10.74 -8.42 15.41
C ARG A 80 9.33 -8.98 15.37
N GLU A 81 8.35 -8.23 15.86
CA GLU A 81 6.93 -8.57 15.83
C GLU A 81 6.41 -8.64 14.40
N MET A 82 6.78 -7.68 13.54
CA MET A 82 6.38 -7.67 12.13
C MET A 82 6.92 -8.89 11.37
N ILE A 83 8.22 -9.20 11.50
CA ILE A 83 8.83 -10.38 10.85
C ILE A 83 8.11 -11.65 11.31
N GLN A 84 7.85 -11.77 12.61
CA GLN A 84 7.14 -12.94 13.15
C GLN A 84 5.70 -13.02 12.59
N TRP A 85 4.97 -11.91 12.60
CA TRP A 85 3.61 -11.85 12.07
C TRP A 85 3.55 -12.23 10.58
N ARG A 86 4.53 -11.80 9.77
CA ARG A 86 4.62 -12.16 8.35
C ARG A 86 4.76 -13.67 8.15
N ILE A 87 5.59 -14.32 8.97
CA ILE A 87 5.77 -15.78 8.96
C ILE A 87 4.48 -16.47 9.42
N ASP A 88 3.95 -16.07 10.58
CA ASP A 88 2.78 -16.72 11.20
C ASP A 88 1.51 -16.62 10.33
N ASN A 89 1.42 -15.61 9.47
CA ASN A 89 0.26 -15.35 8.60
C ASN A 89 0.56 -15.64 7.11
N ASN A 90 1.69 -16.27 6.79
CA ASN A 90 2.10 -16.61 5.42
C ASN A 90 1.99 -15.42 4.45
N VAL A 91 2.41 -14.24 4.89
CA VAL A 91 2.20 -12.98 4.15
C VAL A 91 2.99 -12.95 2.86
N ASP A 92 4.17 -13.58 2.81
CA ASP A 92 5.02 -13.60 1.62
C ASP A 92 4.40 -14.39 0.46
N SER A 93 3.50 -15.35 0.72
CA SER A 93 2.78 -16.13 -0.29
C SER A 93 1.34 -15.67 -0.51
N ILE A 94 0.92 -14.55 0.10
CA ILE A 94 -0.49 -14.11 0.09
C ILE A 94 -1.05 -13.87 -1.32
N LEU A 95 -0.19 -13.50 -2.28
CA LEU A 95 -0.59 -13.24 -3.67
C LEU A 95 -0.72 -14.53 -4.49
N GLU A 96 -0.22 -15.65 -3.98
CA GLU A 96 -0.23 -16.95 -4.65
C GLU A 96 -1.19 -17.94 -3.97
N ASP A 97 -1.72 -17.58 -2.80
CA ASP A 97 -2.68 -18.36 -2.04
C ASP A 97 -4.04 -18.42 -2.76
N ALA A 98 -4.39 -19.59 -3.30
CA ALA A 98 -5.61 -19.77 -4.09
C ALA A 98 -6.91 -19.41 -3.34
N PRO A 99 -7.10 -19.79 -2.04
CA PRO A 99 -8.23 -19.30 -1.25
C PRO A 99 -8.28 -17.77 -1.14
N THR A 100 -7.15 -17.11 -0.92
CA THR A 100 -7.07 -15.65 -0.88
C THR A 100 -7.48 -15.04 -2.22
N LEU A 101 -6.99 -15.57 -3.34
CA LEU A 101 -7.35 -15.08 -4.68
C LEU A 101 -8.86 -15.22 -4.95
N SER A 102 -9.46 -16.37 -4.63
CA SER A 102 -10.91 -16.59 -4.76
C SER A 102 -11.71 -15.59 -3.90
N ARG A 103 -11.27 -15.36 -2.66
CA ARG A 103 -11.89 -14.36 -1.77
C ARG A 103 -11.73 -12.94 -2.31
N MET A 104 -10.60 -12.62 -2.93
CA MET A 104 -10.40 -11.30 -3.54
C MET A 104 -11.37 -11.05 -4.69
N ASP A 105 -11.68 -12.05 -5.52
CA ASP A 105 -12.68 -11.91 -6.59
C ASP A 105 -14.06 -11.57 -6.03
N LEU A 106 -14.45 -12.20 -4.91
CA LEU A 106 -15.68 -11.86 -4.20
C LEU A 106 -15.61 -10.45 -3.57
N LEU A 107 -14.50 -10.12 -2.91
CA LEU A 107 -14.32 -8.81 -2.29
C LEU A 107 -14.37 -7.68 -3.31
N ARG A 108 -13.80 -7.87 -4.51
CA ARG A 108 -13.89 -6.89 -5.60
C ARG A 108 -15.32 -6.69 -6.11
N LYS A 109 -16.24 -7.64 -5.87
CA LYS A 109 -17.67 -7.50 -6.17
C LYS A 109 -18.45 -6.78 -5.07
N VAL A 110 -18.00 -6.77 -3.82
CA VAL A 110 -18.77 -6.16 -2.70
C VAL A 110 -18.12 -4.92 -2.10
N LEU A 111 -16.81 -4.74 -2.24
CA LEU A 111 -16.05 -3.59 -1.78
C LEU A 111 -15.56 -2.79 -2.99
N PRO A 112 -16.21 -1.66 -3.31
CA PRO A 112 -15.86 -0.87 -4.48
C PRO A 112 -14.53 -0.13 -4.25
N GLY A 113 -13.41 -0.76 -4.58
CA GLY A 113 -12.11 -0.12 -4.56
C GLY A 113 -11.04 -0.91 -5.29
N ALA A 114 -10.17 -0.21 -6.00
CA ALA A 114 -9.15 -0.81 -6.85
C ALA A 114 -7.93 0.12 -7.03
N PRO A 115 -6.75 -0.45 -7.35
CA PRO A 115 -5.64 0.32 -7.92
C PRO A 115 -6.05 0.92 -9.26
N HIS A 116 -5.67 2.17 -9.53
CA HIS A 116 -6.01 2.84 -10.77
C HIS A 116 -4.97 3.91 -11.12
N GLY A 117 -4.16 3.70 -12.16
CA GLY A 117 -3.21 4.69 -12.66
C GLY A 117 -2.15 5.13 -11.64
N TYR A 118 -1.51 6.25 -11.95
CA TYR A 118 -0.44 6.83 -11.14
C TYR A 118 -0.62 8.35 -10.96
N THR A 119 -0.13 8.85 -9.84
CA THR A 119 0.02 10.31 -9.63
C THR A 119 1.18 10.86 -10.46
N LYS A 120 1.23 12.19 -10.64
CA LYS A 120 2.36 12.92 -11.26
C LYS A 120 3.71 12.66 -10.58
N ALA A 121 3.68 12.22 -9.32
CA ALA A 121 4.86 11.82 -8.56
C ALA A 121 5.18 10.31 -8.70
N HIS A 122 4.62 9.64 -9.70
CA HIS A 122 4.77 8.21 -9.97
C HIS A 122 4.35 7.28 -8.83
N ARG A 123 3.48 7.75 -7.93
CA ARG A 123 2.89 6.90 -6.88
C ARG A 123 1.65 6.18 -7.40
N PRO A 124 1.49 4.87 -7.13
CA PRO A 124 0.27 4.15 -7.46
C PRO A 124 -0.94 4.81 -6.80
N LEU A 125 -2.00 5.01 -7.58
CA LEU A 125 -3.25 5.56 -7.09
C LEU A 125 -4.19 4.39 -6.71
N TYR A 126 -4.80 4.48 -5.53
CA TYR A 126 -5.81 3.53 -5.06
C TYR A 126 -7.09 4.30 -4.75
N ILE A 127 -8.20 3.91 -5.37
CA ILE A 127 -9.49 4.57 -5.22
C ILE A 127 -10.43 3.61 -4.50
N LYS A 128 -11.09 4.09 -3.45
CA LYS A 128 -12.08 3.33 -2.67
C LYS A 128 -13.34 4.16 -2.50
N LYS A 129 -14.48 3.63 -2.94
CA LYS A 129 -15.80 4.17 -2.68
C LYS A 129 -16.28 3.57 -1.35
N SER A 130 -16.24 4.36 -0.30
CA SER A 130 -16.48 3.86 1.06
C SER A 130 -17.85 4.18 1.63
N GLY A 131 -18.75 4.77 0.83
CA GLY A 131 -20.00 5.34 1.33
C GLY A 131 -19.76 6.43 2.37
N LEU A 132 -20.72 6.64 3.28
CA LEU A 132 -20.59 7.56 4.41
C LEU A 132 -19.56 7.03 5.44
N ILE A 133 -18.30 7.45 5.33
CA ILE A 133 -17.34 7.31 6.43
C ILE A 133 -17.53 8.47 7.41
N ARG A 134 -17.89 8.16 8.65
CA ARG A 134 -17.59 9.06 9.79
C ARG A 134 -16.11 8.92 10.11
N VAL A 135 -15.29 9.85 9.62
CA VAL A 135 -13.84 9.83 9.84
C VAL A 135 -13.59 10.01 11.34
N MET A 136 -13.28 8.93 12.05
CA MET A 136 -12.95 8.98 13.47
C MET A 136 -11.57 9.60 13.65
N LYS A 137 -11.55 10.91 13.88
CA LYS A 137 -10.33 11.72 13.99
C LYS A 137 -9.34 11.22 15.05
N HIS A 138 -9.74 10.39 16.02
CA HIS A 138 -8.85 9.92 17.08
C HIS A 138 -8.04 8.66 16.72
N TRP A 139 -8.32 8.00 15.60
CA TRP A 139 -7.65 6.74 15.24
C TRP A 139 -6.35 6.92 14.45
N PHE A 140 -6.10 8.10 13.89
CA PHE A 140 -4.93 8.35 13.05
C PHE A 140 -3.78 8.95 13.84
N ASP A 141 -2.55 8.47 13.59
CA ASP A 141 -1.34 9.10 14.09
C ASP A 141 -1.14 10.49 13.45
N PRO A 142 -0.36 11.40 14.07
CA PRO A 142 -0.20 12.77 13.58
C PRO A 142 0.34 12.87 12.15
N VAL A 143 1.21 11.95 11.72
CA VAL A 143 1.80 11.95 10.37
C VAL A 143 0.76 11.55 9.34
N THR A 144 -0.09 10.58 9.65
CA THR A 144 -1.22 10.21 8.78
C THR A 144 -2.22 11.34 8.67
N LYS A 145 -2.58 11.99 9.79
CA LYS A 145 -3.50 13.15 9.79
C LYS A 145 -3.03 14.28 8.87
N ALA A 146 -1.73 14.59 8.90
CA ALA A 146 -1.15 15.64 8.07
C ALA A 146 -1.23 15.36 6.57
N LYS A 147 -1.45 14.11 6.16
CA LYS A 147 -1.57 13.67 4.76
C LYS A 147 -3.03 13.52 4.30
N ILE A 148 -4.00 13.60 5.22
CA ILE A 148 -5.43 13.48 4.89
C ILE A 148 -5.96 14.85 4.48
N VAL A 149 -6.44 14.95 3.24
CA VAL A 149 -7.15 16.12 2.74
C VAL A 149 -8.63 15.76 2.59
N VAL A 150 -9.50 16.46 3.33
CA VAL A 150 -10.95 16.26 3.26
C VAL A 150 -11.55 17.26 2.29
N ILE A 151 -12.08 16.77 1.18
CA ILE A 151 -12.67 17.58 0.12
C ILE A 151 -14.19 17.42 0.18
N LYS A 152 -14.94 18.52 0.27
CA LYS A 152 -16.40 18.50 0.13
C LYS A 152 -16.75 18.33 -1.35
N LYS A 153 -17.75 17.51 -1.67
CA LYS A 153 -18.24 17.31 -3.03
C LYS A 153 -18.67 18.66 -3.65
N GLY A 154 -18.11 19.04 -4.80
CA GLY A 154 -18.38 20.30 -5.48
C GLY A 154 -17.34 20.63 -6.57
N SER A 155 -17.40 21.85 -7.11
CA SER A 155 -16.59 22.29 -8.27
C SER A 155 -15.07 22.28 -8.07
N GLY A 156 -14.59 22.24 -6.81
CA GLY A 156 -13.16 22.25 -6.50
C GLY A 156 -12.48 20.87 -6.42
N THR A 157 -13.26 19.78 -6.40
CA THR A 157 -12.70 18.43 -6.20
C THR A 157 -11.83 18.00 -7.38
N SER A 158 -12.34 18.12 -8.61
CA SER A 158 -11.61 17.74 -9.82
C SER A 158 -10.34 18.57 -9.98
N THR A 159 -10.43 19.89 -9.79
CA THR A 159 -9.27 20.80 -9.88
C THR A 159 -8.15 20.38 -8.94
N LEU A 160 -8.46 20.06 -7.68
CA LEU A 160 -7.46 19.64 -6.70
C LEU A 160 -6.84 18.28 -7.05
N LEU A 161 -7.65 17.31 -7.50
CA LEU A 161 -7.13 16.00 -7.92
C LEU A 161 -6.20 16.14 -9.13
N LEU A 162 -6.57 16.96 -10.11
CA LEU A 162 -5.78 17.22 -11.32
C LEU A 162 -4.47 17.98 -11.05
N GLN A 163 -4.32 18.66 -9.90
CA GLN A 163 -3.02 19.20 -9.48
C GLN A 163 -1.99 18.09 -9.20
N HIS A 164 -2.46 16.90 -8.80
CA HIS A 164 -1.60 15.80 -8.38
C HIS A 164 -1.62 14.58 -9.32
N ILE A 165 -2.63 14.47 -10.17
CA ILE A 165 -2.88 13.31 -11.03
C ILE A 165 -3.09 13.83 -12.46
N ASP A 166 -2.43 13.21 -13.43
CA ASP A 166 -2.66 13.54 -14.84
C ASP A 166 -4.08 13.11 -15.27
N SER A 167 -4.69 13.88 -16.15
CA SER A 167 -6.10 13.68 -16.54
C SER A 167 -6.34 12.27 -17.09
N ASP A 168 -5.44 11.75 -17.90
CA ASP A 168 -5.52 10.40 -18.48
C ASP A 168 -5.32 9.27 -17.47
N GLN A 169 -4.81 9.56 -16.28
CA GLN A 169 -4.64 8.64 -15.16
C GLN A 169 -5.79 8.71 -14.13
N LEU A 170 -6.75 9.62 -14.32
CA LEU A 170 -7.88 9.85 -13.42
C LEU A 170 -9.21 9.48 -14.12
N PRO A 171 -10.12 8.72 -13.48
CA PRO A 171 -11.42 8.41 -14.05
C PRO A 171 -12.27 9.67 -14.31
N HIS A 172 -13.14 9.59 -15.32
CA HIS A 172 -14.09 10.67 -15.67
C HIS A 172 -14.96 11.10 -14.47
N GLU A 173 -15.38 10.17 -13.61
CA GLU A 173 -16.19 10.48 -12.41
C GLU A 173 -15.49 11.41 -11.40
N TYR A 174 -14.16 11.53 -11.48
CA TYR A 174 -13.35 12.44 -10.65
C TYR A 174 -12.80 13.64 -11.46
N GLY A 175 -13.24 13.81 -12.70
CA GLY A 175 -12.88 14.93 -13.58
C GLY A 175 -11.64 14.70 -14.45
N GLY A 176 -11.18 13.45 -14.60
CA GLY A 176 -10.15 13.10 -15.57
C GLY A 176 -10.71 12.67 -16.93
N SER A 177 -9.88 12.03 -17.73
CA SER A 177 -10.15 11.57 -19.10
C SER A 177 -9.72 10.11 -19.33
N CYS A 178 -9.49 9.35 -18.26
CA CYS A 178 -9.07 7.95 -18.34
C CYS A 178 -10.16 7.07 -18.96
N ASN A 179 -9.82 6.35 -20.03
CA ASN A 179 -10.72 5.45 -20.76
C ASN A 179 -10.47 3.95 -20.49
N SER A 180 -9.49 3.61 -19.64
CA SER A 180 -9.08 2.21 -19.40
C SER A 180 -10.03 1.43 -18.46
N CYS A 181 -10.95 2.10 -17.77
CA CYS A 181 -11.84 1.45 -16.81
C CYS A 181 -12.97 0.63 -17.42
N SER A 182 -13.33 0.89 -18.67
CA SER A 182 -14.37 0.14 -19.39
C SER A 182 -13.87 -1.24 -19.84
N THR A 183 -12.56 -1.47 -19.88
CA THR A 183 -11.95 -2.68 -20.48
C THR A 183 -10.95 -3.40 -19.57
N ALA A 184 -10.46 -2.76 -18.50
CA ALA A 184 -9.50 -3.38 -17.60
C ALA A 184 -10.20 -4.18 -16.48
N PRO A 185 -9.91 -5.50 -16.32
CA PRO A 185 -10.50 -6.32 -15.26
C PRO A 185 -10.15 -5.86 -13.83
N ASN A 186 -9.17 -4.96 -13.71
CA ASN A 186 -8.66 -4.44 -12.43
C ASN A 186 -9.01 -2.96 -12.18
N CYS A 187 -9.89 -2.33 -12.97
CA CYS A 187 -10.39 -0.99 -12.60
C CYS A 187 -11.58 -1.07 -11.63
N ILE A 188 -11.87 0.04 -10.94
CA ILE A 188 -13.03 0.23 -10.06
C ILE A 188 -14.30 -0.19 -10.82
N PRO A 189 -15.07 -1.17 -10.33
CA PRO A 189 -16.30 -1.56 -10.98
C PRO A 189 -17.30 -0.39 -10.96
N VAL A 190 -18.04 -0.23 -12.06
CA VAL A 190 -19.19 0.66 -12.10
C VAL A 190 -20.36 -0.08 -11.45
N TYR A 191 -20.71 0.32 -10.23
CA TYR A 191 -21.88 -0.22 -9.53
C TYR A 191 -23.12 0.58 -9.90
N ASP A 192 -24.09 -0.08 -10.51
CA ASP A 192 -25.43 0.43 -10.73
C ASP A 192 -26.31 0.04 -9.54
N TRP A 193 -26.28 0.87 -8.49
CA TRP A 193 -27.05 0.67 -7.26
C TRP A 193 -28.57 0.67 -7.46
N GLY A 194 -29.06 0.93 -8.68
CA GLY A 194 -30.49 0.98 -9.00
C GLY A 194 -31.09 -0.33 -9.55
N LYS A 195 -30.30 -1.40 -9.69
CA LYS A 195 -30.78 -2.68 -10.23
C LYS A 195 -31.01 -3.77 -9.19
N ASP A 196 -30.32 -3.72 -8.05
CA ASP A 196 -30.39 -4.77 -7.03
C ASP A 196 -31.67 -4.68 -6.15
N THR A 197 -32.53 -3.67 -6.35
CA THR A 197 -33.79 -3.54 -5.60
C THR A 197 -35.02 -4.06 -6.36
N ALA A 198 -34.85 -4.63 -7.56
CA ALA A 198 -35.98 -5.03 -8.41
C ALA A 198 -36.33 -6.53 -8.36
N ASP A 199 -35.45 -7.38 -7.81
CA ASP A 199 -35.62 -8.84 -7.86
C ASP A 199 -36.10 -9.45 -6.53
N ASP A 200 -36.22 -8.66 -5.45
CA ASP A 200 -36.68 -9.13 -4.13
C ASP A 200 -38.20 -8.90 -3.86
N GLU A 201 -38.96 -8.38 -4.83
CA GLU A 201 -40.42 -8.14 -4.69
C GLU A 201 -41.31 -9.15 -5.45
N GLN A 202 -40.79 -10.30 -5.88
CA GLN A 202 -41.62 -11.35 -6.54
C GLN A 202 -41.38 -12.76 -5.99
N GLU A 203 -41.41 -12.94 -4.67
CA GLU A 203 -41.76 -14.23 -4.06
C GLU A 203 -42.67 -13.98 -2.83
N GLU A 204 -43.95 -13.75 -3.08
CA GLU A 204 -45.06 -14.04 -2.16
C GLU A 204 -46.12 -14.88 -2.89
#